data_AF-A0A1Q7N0X2-F1
#
_entry.id   AF-A0A1Q7N0X2-F1
#
_cell.length_a   1.000
_cell.length_b   1.000
_cell.length_c   1.000
_cell.angle_alpha   90.00
_cell.angle_beta   90.00
_cell.angle_gamma   90.00
#
_symmetry.space_group_name_H-M   'P 1'
#
loop_
_entity.id
_entity.type
_entity.pdbx_description
1 polymer ?
#
loop_
_entity_poly.entity_id
_entity_poly.type
_entity_poly.pdbx_seq_one_letter_code
_entity_poly.pdbx_strand_id
1 'polypeptide(L)'
;MWIAVAVVSVLIAAGAVLLVKKARRAPSKCRVCGVVDVPQPGALCQQCRREAAEAARRAATERVDHERAQLEELRQQKAREEEDARLRDQEQARQREEEAARQREHEASGREGEARRREEEARQSRQAGVTAQEEVFDPYAILGVSRDASQQEIRAAYDQAKLKYDLDHVAHLGPELQEHFKAKALAMDRAYQMLTG
;
A
#
# COMPACT_ATOMS: atom_id res chain seq x y z
N MET A 1 5.27 -29.14 -116.43
CA MET A 1 6.59 -28.66 -115.96
C MET A 1 6.64 -27.16 -115.62
N TRP A 2 5.59 -26.36 -115.89
CA TRP A 2 5.58 -24.91 -115.57
C TRP A 2 5.09 -24.57 -114.14
N ILE A 3 4.27 -25.43 -113.53
CA ILE A 3 3.70 -25.21 -112.18
C ILE A 3 4.79 -25.26 -111.08
N ALA A 4 5.80 -26.13 -111.24
CA ALA A 4 6.91 -26.24 -110.28
C ALA A 4 7.78 -24.97 -110.23
N VAL A 5 7.94 -24.27 -111.36
CA VAL A 5 8.73 -23.03 -111.45
C VAL A 5 7.98 -21.86 -110.78
N ALA A 6 6.65 -21.81 -110.91
CA ALA A 6 5.82 -20.77 -110.31
C ALA A 6 5.73 -20.88 -108.78
N VAL A 7 5.71 -22.10 -108.23
CA VAL A 7 5.67 -22.30 -106.77
C VAL A 7 7.01 -21.96 -106.11
N VAL A 8 8.13 -22.26 -106.78
CA VAL A 8 9.48 -21.93 -106.27
C VAL A 8 9.73 -20.42 -106.29
N SER A 9 9.25 -19.69 -107.31
CA SER A 9 9.40 -18.23 -107.36
C SER A 9 8.55 -17.49 -106.32
N VAL A 10 7.33 -17.98 -106.02
CA VAL A 10 6.49 -17.42 -104.93
C VAL A 10 7.12 -17.69 -103.56
N LEU A 11 7.75 -18.85 -103.35
CA LEU A 11 8.44 -19.16 -102.09
C LEU A 11 9.74 -18.34 -101.91
N ILE A 12 10.47 -18.03 -102.98
CA ILE A 12 11.64 -17.14 -102.91
C ILE A 12 11.20 -15.69 -102.60
N ALA A 13 10.09 -15.22 -103.19
CA ALA A 13 9.55 -13.89 -102.91
C ALA A 13 8.98 -13.77 -101.48
N ALA A 14 8.28 -14.79 -100.98
CA ALA A 14 7.77 -14.81 -99.60
C ALA A 14 8.88 -14.98 -98.56
N GLY A 15 9.92 -15.77 -98.88
CA GLY A 15 11.11 -15.94 -98.03
C GLY A 15 11.95 -14.67 -97.90
N ALA A 16 12.06 -13.87 -98.97
CA ALA A 16 12.79 -12.60 -98.95
C ALA A 16 12.10 -11.52 -98.10
N VAL A 17 10.76 -11.49 -98.04
CA VAL A 17 10.02 -10.47 -97.26
C VAL A 17 10.06 -10.74 -95.74
N LEU A 18 10.18 -11.99 -95.32
CA LEU A 18 10.25 -12.34 -93.88
C LEU A 18 11.64 -12.12 -93.25
N LEU A 19 12.72 -12.07 -94.05
CA LEU A 19 14.08 -11.82 -93.54
C LEU A 19 14.41 -10.35 -93.29
N VAL A 20 13.70 -9.41 -93.93
CA VAL A 20 13.95 -7.95 -93.76
C VAL A 20 13.24 -7.37 -92.52
N LYS A 21 12.29 -8.10 -91.92
CA LYS A 21 11.58 -7.65 -90.70
C LYS A 21 12.29 -8.04 -89.40
N LYS A 22 13.54 -8.51 -89.47
CA LYS A 22 14.40 -8.77 -88.32
C LYS A 22 15.36 -7.59 -88.15
N ALA A 23 15.16 -6.84 -87.07
CA ALA A 23 16.13 -5.93 -86.45
C ALA A 23 16.32 -4.51 -87.05
N ARG A 24 15.29 -3.66 -86.93
CA ARG A 24 15.51 -2.26 -86.54
C ARG A 24 14.85 -2.01 -85.18
N ARG A 25 15.42 -2.58 -84.11
CA ARG A 25 15.13 -2.11 -82.75
C ARG A 25 15.80 -0.76 -82.61
N ALA A 26 15.04 0.29 -82.30
CA ALA A 26 15.61 1.60 -82.00
C ALA A 26 16.64 1.45 -80.86
N PRO A 27 17.80 2.12 -80.93
CA PRO A 27 18.82 2.05 -79.89
C PRO A 27 18.20 2.57 -78.58
N SER A 28 18.03 1.67 -77.61
CA SER A 28 17.57 2.05 -76.28
C SER A 28 18.75 2.58 -75.47
N LYS A 29 18.58 3.74 -74.84
CA LYS A 29 19.57 4.35 -73.95
C LYS A 29 19.30 3.93 -72.51
N CYS A 30 20.34 3.64 -71.73
CA CYS A 30 20.20 3.42 -70.30
C CYS A 30 19.72 4.71 -69.60
N ARG A 31 18.67 4.64 -68.79
CA ARG A 31 18.11 5.81 -68.09
C ARG A 31 19.02 6.39 -67.00
N VAL A 32 19.94 5.59 -66.46
CA VAL A 32 20.83 5.99 -65.35
C VAL A 32 22.15 6.56 -65.86
N CYS A 33 22.85 5.84 -66.73
CA CYS A 33 24.19 6.22 -67.20
C CYS A 33 24.24 6.73 -68.65
N GLY A 34 23.14 6.66 -69.41
CA GLY A 34 23.06 7.21 -70.78
C GLY A 34 23.69 6.36 -71.89
N VAL A 35 24.29 5.20 -71.57
CA VAL A 35 24.87 4.28 -72.58
C VAL A 35 23.84 3.90 -73.65
N VAL A 36 24.22 4.07 -74.91
CA VAL A 36 23.45 3.73 -76.11
C VAL A 36 23.68 2.25 -76.47
N ASP A 37 22.72 1.63 -77.17
CA ASP A 37 22.80 0.22 -77.63
C ASP A 37 22.74 -0.84 -76.53
N VAL A 38 21.78 -0.70 -75.60
CA VAL A 38 21.54 -1.72 -74.58
C VAL A 38 20.98 -3.01 -75.24
N PRO A 39 21.66 -4.18 -75.13
CA PRO A 39 21.35 -5.39 -75.89
C PRO A 39 20.11 -6.17 -75.40
N GLN A 40 19.44 -5.72 -74.33
CA GLN A 40 18.30 -6.41 -73.73
C GLN A 40 17.08 -5.49 -73.60
N PRO A 41 15.84 -6.03 -73.69
CA PRO A 41 14.63 -5.25 -73.44
C PRO A 41 14.57 -4.83 -71.96
N GLY A 42 14.87 -3.55 -71.69
CA GLY A 42 14.82 -2.96 -70.36
C GLY A 42 15.45 -1.57 -70.34
N ALA A 43 15.01 -0.68 -69.44
CA ALA A 43 15.46 0.71 -69.38
C ALA A 43 16.88 0.91 -68.82
N LEU A 44 17.57 -0.17 -68.44
CA LEU A 44 18.88 -0.15 -67.77
C LEU A 44 19.87 -1.11 -68.43
N CYS A 45 21.15 -0.71 -68.52
CA CYS A 45 22.22 -1.60 -68.93
C CYS A 45 22.50 -2.69 -67.87
N GLN A 46 23.28 -3.72 -68.22
CA GLN A 46 23.59 -4.84 -67.31
C GLN A 46 24.27 -4.39 -66.01
N GLN A 47 25.21 -3.45 -66.11
CA GLN A 47 25.93 -2.93 -64.95
C GLN A 47 24.99 -2.17 -63.99
N CYS A 48 24.23 -1.20 -64.49
CA CYS A 48 23.27 -0.46 -63.64
C CYS A 48 22.20 -1.37 -63.03
N ARG A 49 21.82 -2.49 -63.70
CA ARG A 49 20.92 -3.48 -63.10
C ARG A 49 21.56 -4.23 -61.93
N ARG A 50 22.83 -4.63 -62.05
CA ARG A 50 23.57 -5.29 -60.96
C ARG A 50 23.76 -4.33 -59.78
N GLU A 51 24.19 -3.10 -60.04
CA GLU A 51 24.35 -2.07 -59.01
C GLU A 51 23.03 -1.75 -58.31
N ALA A 52 21.92 -1.64 -59.05
CA ALA A 52 20.60 -1.43 -58.46
C ALA A 52 20.15 -2.65 -57.63
N ALA A 53 20.43 -3.87 -58.07
CA ALA A 53 20.12 -5.09 -57.32
C ALA A 53 20.97 -5.20 -56.04
N GLU A 54 22.25 -4.83 -56.08
CA GLU A 54 23.14 -4.79 -54.92
C GLU A 54 22.74 -3.69 -53.93
N ALA A 55 22.38 -2.51 -54.44
CA ALA A 55 21.82 -1.44 -53.63
C ALA A 55 20.52 -1.88 -52.94
N ALA A 56 19.62 -2.57 -53.65
CA ALA A 56 18.40 -3.11 -53.07
C ALA A 56 18.68 -4.18 -52.01
N ARG A 57 19.69 -5.04 -52.21
CA ARG A 57 20.10 -6.05 -51.21
C ARG A 57 20.68 -5.39 -49.95
N ARG A 58 21.56 -4.40 -50.10
CA ARG A 58 22.11 -3.63 -48.97
C ARG A 58 21.02 -2.90 -48.20
N ALA A 59 20.13 -2.21 -48.90
CA ALA A 59 19.00 -1.53 -48.28
C ALA A 59 18.01 -2.50 -47.61
N ALA A 60 17.95 -3.77 -48.04
CA ALA A 60 17.15 -4.79 -47.37
C ALA A 60 17.85 -5.30 -46.09
N THR A 61 19.17 -5.55 -46.13
CA THR A 61 19.94 -5.97 -44.94
C THR A 61 19.95 -4.88 -43.87
N GLU A 62 20.19 -3.63 -44.26
CA GLU A 62 20.19 -2.48 -43.35
C GLU A 62 18.86 -2.32 -42.61
N ARG A 63 17.72 -2.55 -43.28
CA ARG A 63 16.40 -2.52 -42.63
C ARG A 63 16.25 -3.61 -41.58
N VAL A 64 16.68 -4.84 -41.90
CA VAL A 64 16.63 -5.96 -40.96
C VAL A 64 17.56 -5.71 -39.77
N ASP A 65 18.75 -5.15 -40.00
CA ASP A 65 19.70 -4.83 -38.93
C ASP A 65 19.17 -3.69 -38.05
N HIS A 66 18.55 -2.68 -38.64
CA HIS A 66 17.89 -1.60 -37.91
C HIS A 66 16.72 -2.11 -37.06
N GLU A 67 15.87 -2.98 -37.61
CA GLU A 67 14.76 -3.59 -36.85
C GLU A 67 15.29 -4.44 -35.70
N ARG A 68 16.37 -5.21 -35.92
CA ARG A 68 17.03 -5.99 -34.86
C ARG A 68 17.59 -5.10 -33.77
N ALA A 69 18.27 -4.01 -34.12
CA ALA A 69 18.81 -3.05 -33.17
C ALA A 69 17.69 -2.41 -32.33
N GLN A 70 16.59 -1.99 -32.97
CA GLN A 70 15.43 -1.43 -32.25
C GLN A 70 14.78 -2.45 -31.30
N LEU A 71 14.66 -3.71 -31.72
CA LEU A 71 14.14 -4.77 -30.85
C LEU A 71 15.07 -5.05 -29.67
N GLU A 72 16.38 -4.98 -29.86
CA GLU A 72 17.36 -5.11 -28.79
C GLU A 72 17.27 -3.96 -27.79
N GLU A 73 17.21 -2.71 -28.27
CA GLU A 73 17.00 -1.53 -27.43
C GLU A 73 15.70 -1.64 -26.61
N LEU A 74 14.60 -2.06 -27.23
CA LEU A 74 13.33 -2.27 -26.54
C LEU A 74 13.43 -3.35 -25.46
N ARG A 75 14.15 -4.46 -25.73
CA ARG A 75 14.39 -5.50 -24.72
C ARG A 75 15.21 -4.97 -23.56
N GLN A 76 16.25 -4.18 -23.83
CA GLN A 76 17.08 -3.56 -22.80
C GLN A 76 16.27 -2.55 -21.97
N GLN A 77 15.42 -1.74 -22.59
CA GLN A 77 14.52 -0.81 -21.89
C GLN A 77 13.57 -1.57 -20.95
N LYS A 78 12.90 -2.61 -21.44
CA LYS A 78 12.01 -3.44 -20.62
C LYS A 78 12.76 -4.10 -19.45
N ALA A 79 13.96 -4.61 -19.67
CA ALA A 79 14.76 -5.21 -18.61
C ALA A 79 15.10 -4.18 -17.51
N ARG A 80 15.44 -2.94 -17.88
CA ARG A 80 15.68 -1.85 -16.92
C ARG A 80 14.40 -1.46 -16.18
N GLU A 81 13.27 -1.34 -16.88
CA GLU A 81 11.99 -1.04 -16.25
C GLU A 81 11.56 -2.13 -15.25
N GLU A 82 11.78 -3.40 -15.60
CA GLU A 82 11.54 -4.53 -14.69
C GLU A 82 12.48 -4.51 -13.49
N GLU A 83 13.77 -4.20 -13.69
CA GLU A 83 14.74 -4.05 -12.60
C GLU A 83 14.35 -2.91 -11.65
N ASP A 84 14.01 -1.74 -12.21
CA ASP A 84 13.54 -0.58 -11.45
C ASP A 84 12.25 -0.90 -10.68
N ALA A 85 11.33 -1.64 -11.29
CA ALA A 85 10.12 -2.11 -10.62
C ALA A 85 10.46 -3.02 -9.44
N ARG A 86 11.37 -3.98 -9.62
CA ARG A 86 11.83 -4.87 -8.53
C ARG A 86 12.49 -4.09 -7.40
N LEU A 87 13.30 -3.08 -7.71
CA LEU A 87 13.94 -2.23 -6.71
C LEU A 87 12.91 -1.44 -5.90
N ARG A 88 11.91 -0.85 -6.58
CA ARG A 88 10.79 -0.16 -5.90
C ARG A 88 9.99 -1.10 -5.00
N ASP A 89 9.69 -2.30 -5.46
CA ASP A 89 8.97 -3.31 -4.67
C ASP A 89 9.76 -3.72 -3.43
N GLN A 90 11.08 -3.93 -3.56
CA GLN A 90 11.96 -4.23 -2.43
C GLN A 90 12.03 -3.07 -1.43
N GLU A 91 12.13 -1.83 -1.91
CA GLU A 91 12.14 -0.65 -1.05
C GLU A 91 10.82 -0.50 -0.29
N GLN A 92 9.69 -0.65 -0.99
CA GLN A 92 8.37 -0.63 -0.36
C GLN A 92 8.20 -1.74 0.68
N ALA A 93 8.71 -2.94 0.41
CA ALA A 93 8.70 -4.03 1.38
C ALA A 93 9.49 -3.67 2.64
N ARG A 94 10.70 -3.12 2.49
CA ARG A 94 11.52 -2.64 3.62
C ARG A 94 10.81 -1.55 4.43
N GLN A 95 10.18 -0.58 3.76
CA GLN A 95 9.42 0.47 4.43
C GLN A 95 8.25 -0.09 5.24
N ARG A 96 7.50 -1.05 4.68
CA ARG A 96 6.40 -1.73 5.39
C ARG A 96 6.89 -2.51 6.60
N GLU A 97 8.04 -3.18 6.49
CA GLU A 97 8.65 -3.91 7.60
C GLU A 97 9.08 -2.95 8.72
N GLU A 98 9.69 -1.82 8.38
CA GLU A 98 10.11 -0.79 9.33
C GLU A 98 8.91 -0.12 10.00
N GLU A 99 7.86 0.20 9.25
CA GLU A 99 6.61 0.74 9.80
C GLU A 99 5.93 -0.27 10.73
N ALA A 100 5.86 -1.55 10.33
CA ALA A 100 5.33 -2.60 11.19
C ALA A 100 6.18 -2.79 12.46
N ALA A 101 7.50 -2.62 12.38
CA ALA A 101 8.38 -2.64 13.55
C ALA A 101 8.08 -1.46 14.49
N ARG A 102 8.01 -0.23 13.96
CA ARG A 102 7.63 0.96 14.73
C ARG A 102 6.26 0.81 15.41
N GLN A 103 5.29 0.24 14.69
CA GLN A 103 3.96 0.01 15.24
C GLN A 103 4.02 -1.00 16.41
N ARG A 104 4.75 -2.11 16.25
CA ARG A 104 4.93 -3.10 17.33
C ARG A 104 5.61 -2.50 18.56
N GLU A 105 6.61 -1.64 18.37
CA GLU A 105 7.28 -0.93 19.47
C GLU A 105 6.33 0.04 20.19
N HIS A 106 5.55 0.82 19.43
CA HIS A 106 4.55 1.72 20.01
C HIS A 106 3.48 0.95 20.80
N GLU A 107 2.98 -0.17 20.26
CA GLU A 107 2.04 -1.04 20.95
C GLU A 107 2.63 -1.68 22.21
N ALA A 108 3.89 -2.14 22.16
CA ALA A 108 4.60 -2.68 23.31
C ALA A 108 4.76 -1.62 24.41
N SER A 109 5.22 -0.42 24.04
CA SER A 109 5.34 0.73 24.95
C SER A 109 3.99 1.12 25.56
N GLY A 110 2.92 1.12 24.76
CA GLY A 110 1.55 1.35 25.24
C GLY A 110 1.11 0.32 26.27
N ARG A 111 1.34 -0.99 26.01
CA ARG A 111 1.03 -2.07 26.95
C ARG A 111 1.84 -1.97 28.24
N GLU A 112 3.12 -1.63 28.16
CA GLU A 112 3.96 -1.40 29.34
C GLU A 112 3.46 -0.20 30.16
N GLY A 113 3.09 0.90 29.49
CA GLY A 113 2.50 2.06 30.14
C GLY A 113 1.19 1.74 30.86
N GLU A 114 0.31 0.98 30.23
CA GLU A 114 -0.95 0.52 30.83
C GLU A 114 -0.71 -0.43 32.02
N ALA A 115 0.23 -1.37 31.88
CA ALA A 115 0.61 -2.27 32.96
C ALA A 115 1.15 -1.51 34.18
N ARG A 116 2.00 -0.50 33.97
CA ARG A 116 2.50 0.37 35.05
C ARG A 116 1.38 1.14 35.75
N ARG A 117 0.42 1.71 34.99
CA ARG A 117 -0.73 2.41 35.56
C ARG A 117 -1.59 1.48 36.41
N ARG A 118 -1.90 0.28 35.92
CA ARG A 118 -2.66 -0.73 36.69
C ARG A 118 -1.93 -1.15 37.97
N GLU A 119 -0.61 -1.30 37.91
CA GLU A 119 0.17 -1.61 39.10
C GLU A 119 0.13 -0.48 40.12
N GLU A 120 0.25 0.77 39.67
CA GLU A 120 0.15 1.95 40.53
C GLU A 120 -1.24 2.06 41.18
N GLU A 121 -2.32 1.91 40.40
CA GLU A 121 -3.70 1.89 40.90
C GLU A 121 -3.92 0.76 41.92
N ALA A 122 -3.35 -0.43 41.68
CA ALA A 122 -3.41 -1.55 42.62
C ALA A 122 -2.63 -1.24 43.92
N ARG A 123 -1.46 -0.58 43.83
CA ARG A 123 -0.69 -0.14 45.00
C ARG A 123 -1.46 0.91 45.81
N GLN A 124 -2.06 1.90 45.14
CA GLN A 124 -2.90 2.92 45.78
C GLN A 124 -4.12 2.29 46.46
N SER A 125 -4.80 1.36 45.79
CA SER A 125 -5.95 0.64 46.37
C SER A 125 -5.56 -0.18 47.60
N ARG A 126 -4.38 -0.82 47.60
CA ARG A 126 -3.87 -1.53 48.78
C ARG A 126 -3.55 -0.57 49.92
N GLN A 127 -2.92 0.58 49.63
CA GLN A 127 -2.64 1.59 50.66
C GLN A 127 -3.94 2.18 51.23
N ALA A 128 -4.93 2.48 50.39
CA ALA A 128 -6.26 2.94 50.82
C ALA A 128 -7.00 1.88 51.65
N GLY A 129 -6.86 0.59 51.30
CA GLY A 129 -7.40 -0.51 52.09
C GLY A 129 -6.74 -0.68 53.46
N VAL A 130 -5.43 -0.40 53.56
CA VAL A 130 -4.69 -0.42 54.84
C VAL A 130 -5.06 0.77 55.70
N THR A 131 -5.15 1.99 55.15
CA THR A 131 -5.63 3.15 55.91
C THR A 131 -7.09 3.03 56.34
N ALA A 132 -7.95 2.41 55.52
CA ALA A 132 -9.33 2.11 55.89
C ALA A 132 -9.45 1.00 56.96
N GLN A 133 -8.48 0.09 57.08
CA GLN A 133 -8.42 -0.89 58.17
C GLN A 133 -7.85 -0.30 59.47
N GLU A 134 -7.06 0.78 59.40
CA GLU A 134 -6.55 1.52 60.56
C GLU A 134 -7.55 2.52 61.16
N GLU A 135 -8.63 2.87 60.45
CA GLU A 135 -9.86 3.32 61.10
C GLU A 135 -10.55 2.13 61.77
N VAL A 136 -9.87 1.55 62.75
CA VAL A 136 -10.45 0.60 63.70
C VAL A 136 -11.65 1.30 64.31
N PHE A 137 -12.86 0.87 63.93
CA PHE A 137 -14.11 1.37 64.47
C PHE A 137 -14.08 1.23 65.99
N ASP A 138 -13.75 2.31 66.68
CA ASP A 138 -13.64 2.37 68.13
C ASP A 138 -14.97 2.89 68.69
N PRO A 139 -15.83 2.02 69.27
CA PRO A 139 -17.16 2.42 69.72
C PRO A 139 -17.13 3.54 70.77
N TYR A 140 -16.09 3.56 71.61
CA TYR A 140 -15.91 4.58 72.66
C TYR A 140 -15.56 5.94 72.05
N ALA A 141 -14.66 5.98 71.07
CA ALA A 141 -14.30 7.19 70.35
C ALA A 141 -15.47 7.76 69.53
N ILE A 142 -16.29 6.88 68.95
CA ILE A 142 -17.48 7.27 68.18
C ILE A 142 -18.51 7.93 69.10
N LEU A 143 -18.83 7.33 70.25
CA LEU A 143 -19.72 7.95 71.24
C LEU A 143 -19.07 9.13 71.99
N GLY A 144 -17.77 9.35 71.83
CA GLY A 144 -17.03 10.43 72.50
C GLY A 144 -16.88 10.21 74.01
N VAL A 145 -16.89 8.95 74.46
CA VAL A 145 -16.81 8.58 75.88
C VAL A 145 -15.47 7.90 76.19
N SER A 146 -15.08 7.91 77.46
CA SER A 146 -13.88 7.19 77.90
C SER A 146 -14.07 5.66 77.75
N ARG A 147 -12.97 4.93 77.58
CA ARG A 147 -12.97 3.45 77.57
C ARG A 147 -13.41 2.85 78.91
N ASP A 148 -13.24 3.61 79.99
CA ASP A 148 -13.65 3.23 81.35
C ASP A 148 -15.06 3.75 81.71
N ALA A 149 -15.80 4.29 80.74
CA ALA A 149 -17.13 4.85 80.98
C ALA A 149 -18.11 3.78 81.48
N SER A 150 -18.90 4.17 82.47
CA SER A 150 -20.00 3.36 82.99
C SER A 150 -21.12 3.23 81.96
N GLN A 151 -21.96 2.20 82.09
CA GLN A 151 -23.11 2.02 81.19
C GLN A 151 -24.07 3.21 81.19
N GLN A 152 -24.20 3.91 82.33
CA GLN A 152 -25.04 5.10 82.42
C GLN A 152 -24.48 6.26 81.59
N GLU A 153 -23.16 6.43 81.57
CA GLU A 153 -22.48 7.45 80.77
C GLU A 153 -22.55 7.13 79.26
N ILE A 154 -22.38 5.86 78.89
CA ILE A 154 -22.53 5.39 77.51
C ILE A 154 -23.95 5.69 76.99
N ARG A 155 -24.98 5.40 77.80
CA ARG A 155 -26.37 5.67 77.45
C ARG A 155 -26.68 7.16 77.36
N ALA A 156 -26.18 7.96 78.32
CA ALA A 156 -26.36 9.40 78.29
C ALA A 156 -25.70 10.05 77.06
N ALA A 157 -24.51 9.60 76.69
CA ALA A 157 -23.82 10.08 75.49
C ALA A 157 -24.56 9.70 74.20
N TYR A 158 -25.08 8.47 74.12
CA TYR A 158 -25.91 8.04 73.00
C TYR A 158 -27.19 8.87 72.84
N ASP A 159 -27.93 9.10 73.94
CA ASP A 159 -29.15 9.90 73.92
C ASP A 159 -28.87 11.35 73.46
N GLN A 160 -27.76 11.94 73.91
CA GLN A 160 -27.32 13.27 73.45
C GLN A 160 -26.92 13.28 71.98
N ALA A 161 -26.20 12.25 71.51
CA ALA A 161 -25.82 12.12 70.10
C ALA A 161 -27.06 11.99 69.19
N LYS A 162 -28.08 11.25 69.64
CA LYS A 162 -29.33 11.07 68.89
C LYS A 162 -30.08 12.37 68.67
N LEU A 163 -30.15 13.23 69.68
CA LEU A 163 -30.75 14.57 69.54
C LEU A 163 -29.97 15.46 68.56
N LYS A 164 -28.64 15.33 68.55
CA LYS A 164 -27.76 16.12 67.67
C LYS A 164 -27.80 15.68 66.21
N TYR A 165 -28.05 14.40 65.96
CA TYR A 165 -27.99 13.77 64.64
C TYR A 165 -29.36 13.32 64.11
N ASP A 166 -30.45 13.79 64.72
CA ASP A 166 -31.81 13.53 64.27
C ASP A 166 -32.06 14.14 62.89
N LEU A 167 -32.71 13.37 62.02
CA LEU A 167 -33.03 13.75 60.64
C LEU A 167 -33.88 15.01 60.55
N ASP A 168 -34.78 15.23 61.52
CA ASP A 168 -35.64 16.39 61.56
C ASP A 168 -34.85 17.69 61.77
N HIS A 169 -33.71 17.60 62.49
CA HIS A 169 -32.85 18.76 62.73
C HIS A 169 -31.95 19.09 61.54
N VAL A 170 -31.69 18.13 60.64
CA VAL A 170 -30.79 18.31 59.48
C VAL A 170 -31.50 18.33 58.14
N ALA A 171 -32.84 18.21 58.12
CA ALA A 171 -33.66 18.25 56.91
C ALA A 171 -33.52 19.56 56.12
N HIS A 172 -33.14 20.65 56.78
CA HIS A 172 -32.88 21.95 56.15
C HIS A 172 -31.50 22.04 55.46
N LEU A 173 -30.62 21.05 55.69
CA LEU A 173 -29.29 20.99 55.07
C LEU A 173 -29.35 20.32 53.70
N GLY A 174 -28.38 20.61 52.85
CA GLY A 174 -28.26 19.99 51.52
C GLY A 174 -28.06 18.46 51.56
N PRO A 175 -28.33 17.76 50.45
CA PRO A 175 -28.36 16.29 50.41
C PRO A 175 -27.03 15.64 50.83
N GLU A 176 -25.89 16.21 50.46
CA GLU A 176 -24.57 15.71 50.86
C GLU A 176 -24.34 15.74 52.38
N LEU A 177 -24.84 16.78 53.05
CA LEU A 177 -24.79 16.89 54.51
C LEU A 177 -25.74 15.87 55.14
N GLN A 178 -26.97 15.76 54.64
CA GLN A 178 -27.94 14.78 55.16
C GLN A 178 -27.39 13.35 55.10
N GLU A 179 -26.70 12.96 54.04
CA GLU A 179 -26.05 11.65 53.92
C GLU A 179 -24.94 11.45 54.95
N HIS A 180 -24.09 12.47 55.14
CA HIS A 180 -23.04 12.42 56.16
C HIS A 180 -23.61 12.33 57.58
N PHE A 181 -24.71 13.03 57.87
CA PHE A 181 -25.43 12.96 59.14
C PHE A 181 -26.08 11.58 59.37
N LYS A 182 -26.68 10.98 58.33
CA LYS A 182 -27.19 9.60 58.37
C LYS A 182 -26.08 8.59 58.65
N ALA A 183 -24.94 8.70 57.96
CA ALA A 183 -23.80 7.83 58.17
C ALA A 183 -23.27 7.92 59.62
N LYS A 184 -23.21 9.13 60.19
CA LYS A 184 -22.83 9.32 61.59
C LYS A 184 -23.85 8.74 62.56
N ALA A 185 -25.15 8.96 62.37
CA ALA A 185 -26.19 8.40 63.22
C ALA A 185 -26.12 6.86 63.27
N LEU A 186 -25.95 6.22 62.10
CA LEU A 186 -25.77 4.76 62.00
C LEU A 186 -24.50 4.27 62.72
N ALA A 187 -23.40 5.03 62.65
CA ALA A 187 -22.18 4.71 63.38
C ALA A 187 -22.39 4.79 64.90
N MET A 188 -23.14 5.78 65.39
CA MET A 188 -23.49 5.92 66.82
C MET A 188 -24.36 4.75 67.30
N ASP A 189 -25.39 4.37 66.53
CA ASP A 189 -26.26 3.23 66.83
C ASP A 189 -25.47 1.92 66.94
N ARG A 190 -24.57 1.67 65.97
CA ARG A 190 -23.71 0.50 65.95
C ARG A 190 -22.75 0.48 67.15
N ALA A 191 -22.17 1.64 67.50
CA ALA A 191 -21.26 1.74 68.63
C ALA A 191 -21.98 1.46 69.96
N TYR A 192 -23.17 2.02 70.17
CA TYR A 192 -23.97 1.75 71.36
C TYR A 192 -24.32 0.26 71.49
N GLN A 193 -24.81 -0.36 70.41
CA GLN A 193 -25.13 -1.79 70.39
C GLN A 193 -23.92 -2.68 70.74
N MET A 194 -22.73 -2.35 70.26
CA MET A 194 -21.50 -3.09 70.58
C MET A 194 -21.07 -2.97 72.05
N LEU A 195 -21.43 -1.88 72.74
CA LEU A 195 -21.06 -1.63 74.13
C LEU A 195 -22.11 -2.11 75.14
N THR A 196 -23.37 -2.25 74.71
CA THR A 196 -24.48 -2.63 75.59
C THR A 196 -25.07 -4.03 75.33
N GLY A 197 -24.70 -4.66 74.22
CA GLY A 197 -25.11 -6.03 73.86
C GLY A 197 -24.17 -7.08 74.43
#